data_AF-A0A2E3BQ25-F1
#
_entry.id   AF-A0A2E3BQ25-F1
#
_cell.length_a   1.000
_cell.length_b   1.000
_cell.length_c   1.000
_cell.angle_alpha   90.00
_cell.angle_beta   90.00
_cell.angle_gamma   90.00
#
_symmetry.space_group_name_H-M   'P 1'
#
loop_
_entity.id
_entity.type
_entity.pdbx_description
1 polymer ?
#
loop_
_entity_poly.entity_id
_entity_poly.type
_entity_poly.pdbx_seq_one_letter_code
_entity_poly.pdbx_strand_id
1 'polypeptide(L)'
;MDIVSLADLKQVAKEKIPSDLWDFIEGAAFDEITKQRNEEKFLDLTINPNFLIDVGNRDLSTTVFGEKIDFPVMIAPAGAKRQLHPEGELAAAKGAGMAGTLYALPTASGYSIEEVAEVASGPLWFQLYHFSDDITEYLVTKAKIAGYSAICLTVDGPTSAPKEKDLRNNFKRKPELYNGSFRERPEFVRGTDIIAPDFADFSPEEYQGLTWDRLDWLKSLTNLPLVIKGIRTVRDAVLCVEYGADGIV
;
A
#
# COMPACT_ATOMS: atom_id res chain seq x y z
N MET A 1 28.94 -8.09 -0.77
CA MET A 1 28.01 -9.22 -0.78
C MET A 1 27.24 -9.13 -2.09
N ASP A 2 27.28 -10.19 -2.90
CA ASP A 2 26.43 -10.24 -4.09
C ASP A 2 24.99 -10.50 -3.65
N ILE A 3 24.04 -9.75 -4.20
CA ILE A 3 22.63 -9.85 -3.84
C ILE A 3 21.96 -10.80 -4.84
N VAL A 4 21.60 -12.00 -4.39
CA VAL A 4 20.97 -13.03 -5.24
C VAL A 4 19.58 -13.43 -4.76
N SER A 5 19.17 -12.97 -3.58
CA SER A 5 17.85 -13.20 -3.00
C SER A 5 17.31 -11.95 -2.28
N LEU A 6 16.00 -11.94 -2.00
CA LEU A 6 15.38 -10.90 -1.17
C LEU A 6 15.92 -10.91 0.27
N ALA A 7 16.35 -12.07 0.79
CA ALA A 7 16.96 -12.19 2.11
C ALA A 7 18.33 -11.47 2.15
N ASP A 8 19.14 -11.60 1.10
CA ASP A 8 20.41 -10.87 0.99
C ASP A 8 20.17 -9.37 0.90
N LEU A 9 19.15 -8.94 0.13
CA LEU A 9 18.77 -7.54 0.03
C LEU A 9 18.32 -6.99 1.39
N LYS A 10 17.53 -7.76 2.15
CA LYS A 10 17.11 -7.42 3.52
C LYS A 10 18.30 -7.23 4.45
N GLN A 11 19.29 -8.13 4.38
CA GLN A 11 20.51 -8.05 5.19
C GLN A 11 21.34 -6.80 4.84
N VAL A 12 21.59 -6.54 3.56
CA VAL A 12 22.31 -5.34 3.10
C VAL A 12 21.56 -4.06 3.48
N ALA A 13 20.24 -4.07 3.39
CA ALA A 13 19.40 -2.94 3.80
C ALA A 13 19.54 -2.65 5.30
N LYS A 14 19.47 -3.70 6.15
CA LYS A 14 19.65 -3.59 7.60
C LYS A 14 21.00 -3.00 8.00
N GLU A 15 22.05 -3.30 7.26
CA GLU A 15 23.40 -2.77 7.51
C GLU A 15 23.56 -1.29 7.12
N LYS A 16 22.73 -0.80 6.19
CA LYS A 16 22.84 0.56 5.62
C LYS A 16 21.84 1.56 6.21
N ILE A 17 20.67 1.09 6.62
CA ILE A 17 19.59 1.94 7.11
C ILE A 17 19.83 2.25 8.59
N PRO A 18 19.66 3.52 9.04
CA PRO A 18 19.69 3.87 10.46
C PRO A 18 18.75 2.98 11.29
N SER A 19 19.15 2.60 12.50
CA SER A 19 18.44 1.58 13.28
C SER A 19 16.98 1.91 13.57
N ASP A 20 16.69 3.17 13.88
CA ASP A 20 15.33 3.67 14.13
C ASP A 20 14.44 3.57 12.89
N LEU A 21 14.99 3.92 11.72
CA LEU A 21 14.31 3.82 10.44
C LEU A 21 14.15 2.36 9.98
N TRP A 22 15.14 1.51 10.24
CA TRP A 22 15.04 0.07 9.98
C TRP A 22 13.90 -0.53 10.80
N ASP A 23 13.86 -0.21 12.08
CA ASP A 23 12.81 -0.65 13.00
C ASP A 23 11.42 -0.16 12.60
N PHE A 24 11.30 1.03 12.00
CA PHE A 24 10.04 1.53 11.46
C PHE A 24 9.47 0.68 10.31
N ILE A 25 10.36 0.17 9.45
CA ILE A 25 10.00 -0.61 8.26
C ILE A 25 9.79 -2.07 8.61
N GLU A 26 10.71 -2.63 9.39
CA GLU A 26 10.71 -4.03 9.78
C GLU A 26 9.73 -4.29 10.93
N GLY A 27 9.40 -3.27 11.74
CA GLY A 27 8.53 -3.38 12.90
C GLY A 27 7.09 -3.72 12.55
N ALA A 28 6.48 -4.58 13.37
CA ALA A 28 5.05 -4.90 13.32
C ALA A 28 4.37 -4.67 14.68
N ALA A 29 3.06 -4.86 14.74
CA ALA A 29 2.28 -4.63 15.93
C ALA A 29 2.63 -5.62 17.06
N PHE A 30 2.79 -5.10 18.29
CA PHE A 30 3.02 -5.87 19.51
C PHE A 30 4.16 -6.90 19.35
N ASP A 31 3.94 -8.14 19.80
CA ASP A 31 4.87 -9.27 19.75
C ASP A 31 5.22 -9.78 18.33
N GLU A 32 4.78 -9.08 17.27
CA GLU A 32 5.06 -9.40 15.86
C GLU A 32 4.60 -10.82 15.41
N ILE A 33 3.75 -11.50 16.17
CA ILE A 33 3.31 -12.88 15.93
C ILE A 33 2.74 -13.08 14.52
N THR A 34 1.90 -12.16 14.06
CA THR A 34 1.28 -12.27 12.73
C THR A 34 2.31 -12.09 11.61
N LYS A 35 3.30 -11.22 11.80
CA LYS A 35 4.39 -11.03 10.83
C LYS A 35 5.20 -12.31 10.67
N GLN A 36 5.58 -12.97 11.78
CA GLN A 36 6.27 -14.26 11.75
C GLN A 36 5.40 -15.34 11.07
N ARG A 37 4.12 -15.43 11.45
CA ARG A 37 3.19 -16.41 10.86
C ARG A 37 2.98 -16.22 9.35
N ASN A 38 3.02 -14.99 8.85
CA ASN A 38 2.90 -14.73 7.41
C ASN A 38 4.01 -15.42 6.61
N GLU A 39 5.24 -15.47 7.14
CA GLU A 39 6.37 -16.17 6.49
C GLU A 39 6.29 -17.68 6.72
N GLU A 40 6.05 -18.11 7.96
CA GLU A 40 6.01 -19.54 8.33
C GLU A 40 4.91 -20.30 7.58
N LYS A 41 3.76 -19.68 7.32
CA LYS A 41 2.64 -20.34 6.63
C LYS A 41 2.97 -20.74 5.20
N PHE A 42 3.92 -20.09 4.53
CA PHE A 42 4.37 -20.54 3.22
C PHE A 42 5.18 -21.84 3.30
N LEU A 43 5.85 -22.12 4.43
CA LEU A 43 6.62 -23.34 4.64
C LEU A 43 5.72 -24.57 4.87
N ASP A 44 4.49 -24.36 5.33
CA ASP A 44 3.48 -25.41 5.48
C ASP A 44 2.94 -25.89 4.12
N LEU A 45 3.09 -25.08 3.07
CA LEU A 45 2.61 -25.41 1.73
C LEU A 45 3.63 -26.28 0.99
N THR A 46 3.17 -27.43 0.51
CA THR A 46 3.96 -28.28 -0.40
C THR A 46 3.48 -28.10 -1.84
N ILE A 47 4.42 -28.22 -2.78
CA ILE A 47 4.12 -28.19 -4.21
C ILE A 47 3.91 -29.64 -4.66
N ASN A 48 2.82 -29.91 -5.36
CA ASN A 48 2.58 -31.19 -6.04
C ASN A 48 2.84 -31.01 -7.55
N PRO A 49 4.09 -31.17 -8.02
CA PRO A 49 4.43 -30.93 -9.41
C PRO A 49 3.82 -31.99 -10.32
N ASN A 50 3.33 -31.56 -11.48
CA ASN A 50 3.04 -32.47 -12.57
C ASN A 50 4.31 -32.71 -13.40
N PHE A 51 4.56 -33.95 -13.79
CA PHE A 51 5.77 -34.35 -14.52
C PHE A 51 5.47 -34.57 -16.00
N LEU A 52 6.51 -34.50 -16.84
CA LEU A 52 6.44 -34.74 -18.29
C LEU A 52 5.51 -33.77 -19.05
N ILE A 53 5.40 -32.54 -18.57
CA ILE A 53 4.72 -31.44 -19.26
C ILE A 53 5.77 -30.61 -20.01
N ASP A 54 5.48 -30.28 -21.27
CA ASP A 54 6.33 -29.35 -22.03
C ASP A 54 6.23 -27.93 -21.44
N VAL A 55 7.36 -27.43 -20.95
CA VAL A 55 7.53 -26.08 -20.39
C VAL A 55 8.49 -25.23 -21.22
N GLY A 56 8.73 -25.61 -22.49
CA GLY A 56 9.60 -24.88 -23.41
C GLY A 56 9.15 -23.44 -23.65
N ASN A 57 7.83 -23.20 -23.66
CA ASN A 57 7.24 -21.86 -23.73
C ASN A 57 6.45 -21.55 -22.45
N ARG A 58 6.96 -20.62 -21.63
CA ARG A 58 6.35 -20.19 -20.37
C ARG A 58 5.89 -18.75 -20.51
N ASP A 59 4.59 -18.54 -20.39
CA ASP A 59 3.99 -17.21 -20.32
C ASP A 59 3.53 -16.98 -18.88
N LEU A 60 4.17 -16.04 -18.17
CA LEU A 60 3.77 -15.63 -16.84
C LEU A 60 2.78 -14.47 -16.87
N SER A 61 2.53 -13.88 -18.05
CA SER A 61 1.73 -12.67 -18.15
C SER A 61 0.29 -12.93 -17.75
N THR A 62 -0.32 -11.90 -17.16
CA THR A 62 -1.70 -11.94 -16.71
C THR A 62 -2.34 -10.56 -16.87
N THR A 63 -3.60 -10.44 -16.48
CA THR A 63 -4.35 -9.19 -16.54
C THR A 63 -5.00 -8.91 -15.19
N VAL A 64 -4.88 -7.68 -14.70
CA VAL A 64 -5.52 -7.23 -13.45
C VAL A 64 -6.33 -5.97 -13.75
N PHE A 65 -7.65 -6.05 -13.62
CA PHE A 65 -8.60 -4.99 -13.99
C PHE A 65 -8.40 -4.39 -15.40
N GLY A 66 -8.09 -5.23 -16.38
CA GLY A 66 -7.86 -4.82 -17.76
C GLY A 66 -6.41 -4.41 -18.07
N GLU A 67 -5.56 -4.24 -17.06
CA GLU A 67 -4.15 -3.92 -17.23
C GLU A 67 -3.32 -5.20 -17.40
N LYS A 68 -2.56 -5.29 -18.50
CA LYS A 68 -1.63 -6.40 -18.70
C LYS A 68 -0.37 -6.18 -17.87
N ILE A 69 0.06 -7.22 -17.15
CA ILE A 69 1.35 -7.29 -16.46
C ILE A 69 2.11 -8.55 -16.90
N ASP A 70 3.44 -8.49 -16.88
CA ASP A 70 4.30 -9.56 -17.41
C ASP A 70 4.37 -10.79 -16.48
N PHE A 71 4.00 -10.63 -15.21
CA PHE A 71 3.98 -11.70 -14.20
C PHE A 71 3.08 -11.31 -13.00
N PRO A 72 2.52 -12.28 -12.24
CA PRO A 72 1.49 -12.01 -11.23
C PRO A 72 2.07 -11.56 -9.88
N VAL A 73 3.00 -10.60 -9.89
CA VAL A 73 3.59 -10.01 -8.67
C VAL A 73 3.62 -8.50 -8.82
N MET A 74 2.93 -7.80 -7.92
CA MET A 74 2.78 -6.34 -7.94
C MET A 74 3.47 -5.72 -6.73
N ILE A 75 3.85 -4.44 -6.82
CA ILE A 75 4.43 -3.71 -5.69
C ILE A 75 3.31 -3.15 -4.80
N ALA A 76 3.21 -3.65 -3.58
CA ALA A 76 2.25 -3.23 -2.57
C ALA A 76 2.49 -1.78 -2.08
N PRO A 77 1.44 -1.09 -1.59
CA PRO A 77 1.57 0.26 -1.06
C PRO A 77 2.30 0.24 0.28
N ALA A 78 3.46 0.90 0.32
CA ALA A 78 4.29 1.09 1.51
C ALA A 78 4.68 2.58 1.62
N GLY A 79 4.14 3.28 2.61
CA GLY A 79 4.28 4.74 2.76
C GLY A 79 5.68 5.21 3.12
N ALA A 80 5.91 6.51 2.90
CA ALA A 80 7.08 7.25 3.36
C ALA A 80 8.45 6.69 2.88
N LYS A 81 8.53 6.19 1.64
CA LYS A 81 9.78 5.65 1.05
C LYS A 81 10.87 6.71 0.91
N ARG A 82 10.53 8.00 0.81
CA ARG A 82 11.52 9.09 0.78
C ARG A 82 12.34 9.21 2.06
N GLN A 83 11.89 8.63 3.17
CA GLN A 83 12.70 8.53 4.38
C GLN A 83 13.88 7.58 4.21
N LEU A 84 13.75 6.58 3.33
CA LEU A 84 14.76 5.57 3.04
C LEU A 84 15.72 5.98 1.94
N HIS A 85 15.18 6.54 0.87
CA HIS A 85 15.95 6.88 -0.32
C HIS A 85 15.36 8.15 -0.94
N PRO A 86 16.17 9.13 -1.37
CA PRO A 86 15.65 10.37 -1.93
C PRO A 86 14.64 10.18 -3.08
N GLU A 87 14.87 9.18 -3.95
CA GLU A 87 13.94 8.85 -5.03
C GLU A 87 12.65 8.15 -4.58
N GLY A 88 12.60 7.57 -3.38
CA GLY A 88 11.41 7.01 -2.74
C GLY A 88 10.43 6.29 -3.68
N GLU A 89 9.19 6.77 -3.71
CA GLU A 89 8.11 6.23 -4.53
C GLU A 89 8.35 6.36 -6.05
N LEU A 90 9.15 7.33 -6.51
CA LEU A 90 9.51 7.46 -7.94
C LEU A 90 10.37 6.28 -8.39
N ALA A 91 11.37 5.89 -7.58
CA ALA A 91 12.19 4.71 -7.87
C ALA A 91 11.36 3.43 -7.86
N ALA A 92 10.38 3.31 -6.96
CA ALA A 92 9.47 2.17 -6.94
C ALA A 92 8.61 2.09 -8.20
N ALA A 93 8.06 3.21 -8.67
CA ALA A 93 7.27 3.27 -9.89
C ALA A 93 8.09 2.92 -11.14
N LYS A 94 9.30 3.49 -11.27
CA LYS A 94 10.24 3.16 -12.35
C LYS A 94 10.62 1.68 -12.31
N GLY A 95 10.93 1.14 -11.13
CA GLY A 95 11.29 -0.26 -10.95
C GLY A 95 10.15 -1.22 -11.34
N ALA A 96 8.91 -0.90 -10.98
CA ALA A 96 7.75 -1.66 -11.39
C ALA A 96 7.57 -1.65 -12.92
N GLY A 97 7.68 -0.47 -13.53
CA GLY A 97 7.62 -0.32 -14.98
C GLY A 97 8.73 -1.07 -15.73
N MET A 98 9.96 -1.04 -15.22
CA MET A 98 11.09 -1.80 -15.76
C MET A 98 10.89 -3.32 -15.65
N ALA A 99 10.21 -3.77 -14.59
CA ALA A 99 9.88 -5.17 -14.40
C ALA A 99 8.64 -5.62 -15.20
N GLY A 100 7.88 -4.68 -15.80
CA GLY A 100 6.63 -5.00 -16.49
C GLY A 100 5.48 -5.30 -15.54
N THR A 101 5.44 -4.67 -14.36
CA THR A 101 4.38 -4.89 -13.36
C THR A 101 3.80 -3.59 -12.80
N LEU A 102 2.75 -3.76 -12.00
CA LEU A 102 1.97 -2.72 -11.36
C LEU A 102 2.59 -2.21 -10.06
N TYR A 103 2.45 -0.91 -9.80
CA TYR A 103 2.75 -0.30 -8.51
C TYR A 103 1.52 0.35 -7.86
N ALA A 104 1.23 -0.03 -6.61
CA ALA A 104 0.24 0.65 -5.79
C ALA A 104 0.89 1.77 -4.96
N LEU A 105 0.58 3.03 -5.29
CA LEU A 105 1.06 4.20 -4.54
C LEU A 105 0.31 4.34 -3.20
N PRO A 106 0.99 4.41 -2.05
CA PRO A 106 0.36 4.72 -0.76
C PRO A 106 -0.15 6.17 -0.67
N THR A 107 -1.22 6.40 0.10
CA THR A 107 -1.68 7.76 0.47
C THR A 107 -0.54 8.58 1.11
N ALA A 108 0.25 7.94 1.97
CA ALA A 108 1.38 8.55 2.68
C ALA A 108 2.69 8.63 1.84
N SER A 109 2.58 8.77 0.52
CA SER A 109 3.72 8.92 -0.39
C SER A 109 4.47 10.23 -0.13
N GLY A 110 5.80 10.22 -0.30
CA GLY A 110 6.63 11.43 -0.27
C GLY A 110 6.56 12.30 -1.53
N TYR A 111 6.00 11.75 -2.60
CA TYR A 111 5.71 12.41 -3.88
C TYR A 111 4.21 12.50 -4.11
N SER A 112 3.76 13.47 -4.89
CA SER A 112 2.36 13.58 -5.27
C SER A 112 1.96 12.45 -6.21
N ILE A 113 0.65 12.23 -6.29
CA ILE A 113 0.03 11.32 -7.27
C ILE A 113 0.52 11.64 -8.68
N GLU A 114 0.56 12.91 -9.06
CA GLU A 114 0.99 13.35 -10.40
C GLU A 114 2.48 13.12 -10.66
N GLU A 115 3.34 13.44 -9.68
CA GLU A 115 4.80 13.24 -9.80
C GLU A 115 5.15 11.76 -10.02
N VAL A 116 4.41 10.85 -9.37
CA VAL A 116 4.62 9.41 -9.56
C VAL A 116 4.09 8.95 -10.92
N ALA A 117 2.92 9.45 -11.34
CA ALA A 117 2.37 9.14 -12.66
C ALA A 117 3.29 9.57 -13.81
N GLU A 118 3.94 10.73 -13.68
CA GLU A 118 4.85 11.25 -14.70
C GLU A 118 6.04 10.33 -15.01
N VAL A 119 6.55 9.61 -14.00
CA VAL A 119 7.72 8.72 -14.16
C VAL A 119 7.36 7.26 -14.39
N ALA A 120 6.09 6.89 -14.23
CA ALA A 120 5.64 5.51 -14.34
C ALA A 120 5.52 5.08 -15.80
N SER A 121 6.06 3.91 -16.13
CA SER A 121 5.87 3.27 -17.45
C SER A 121 4.99 2.02 -17.38
N GLY A 122 4.54 1.64 -16.18
CA GLY A 122 3.61 0.54 -15.93
C GLY A 122 2.35 1.00 -15.20
N PRO A 123 1.35 0.11 -15.01
CA PRO A 123 0.09 0.45 -14.38
C PRO A 123 0.26 0.95 -12.93
N LEU A 124 -0.61 1.88 -12.53
CA LEU A 124 -0.61 2.44 -11.18
C LEU A 124 -1.96 2.26 -10.49
N TRP A 125 -1.94 1.76 -9.26
CA TRP A 125 -3.09 1.84 -8.34
C TRP A 125 -2.84 2.89 -7.27
N PHE A 126 -3.91 3.54 -6.81
CA PHE A 126 -3.82 4.46 -5.69
C PHE A 126 -4.40 3.82 -4.45
N GLN A 127 -3.56 3.55 -3.45
CA GLN A 127 -4.03 3.12 -2.14
C GLN A 127 -4.56 4.32 -1.36
N LEU A 128 -5.82 4.22 -0.95
CA LEU A 128 -6.57 5.24 -0.25
C LEU A 128 -6.75 4.85 1.23
N TYR A 129 -6.43 5.77 2.13
CA TYR A 129 -6.99 5.83 3.47
C TYR A 129 -8.06 6.92 3.50
N HIS A 130 -9.22 6.60 4.08
CA HIS A 130 -10.27 7.60 4.31
C HIS A 130 -10.04 8.32 5.63
N PHE A 131 -10.05 9.64 5.58
CA PHE A 131 -9.93 10.53 6.75
C PHE A 131 -11.17 11.39 6.90
N SER A 132 -11.55 12.04 5.80
CA SER A 132 -12.75 12.84 5.65
C SER A 132 -13.17 12.84 4.18
N ASP A 133 -14.39 13.28 3.92
CA ASP A 133 -14.99 13.26 2.60
C ASP A 133 -14.25 14.16 1.61
N ASP A 134 -13.87 15.37 2.04
CA ASP A 134 -13.14 16.36 1.24
C ASP A 134 -11.72 15.90 0.86
N ILE A 135 -11.00 15.29 1.80
CA ILE A 135 -9.68 14.70 1.54
C ILE A 135 -9.80 13.54 0.55
N THR A 136 -10.82 12.69 0.73
CA THR A 136 -11.04 11.53 -0.12
C THR A 136 -11.40 11.95 -1.54
N GLU A 137 -12.33 12.89 -1.70
CA GLU A 137 -12.70 13.45 -2.99
C GLU A 137 -11.51 14.09 -3.69
N TYR A 138 -10.69 14.85 -2.96
CA TYR A 138 -9.46 15.45 -3.48
C TYR A 138 -8.49 14.38 -4.03
N LEU A 139 -8.18 13.36 -3.24
CA LEU A 139 -7.23 12.31 -3.62
C LEU A 139 -7.74 11.43 -4.76
N VAL A 140 -9.00 10.99 -4.70
CA VAL A 140 -9.60 10.16 -5.76
C VAL A 140 -9.66 10.92 -7.08
N THR A 141 -10.02 12.20 -7.05
CA THR A 141 -10.03 13.06 -8.23
C THR A 141 -8.63 13.20 -8.83
N LYS A 142 -7.61 13.46 -8.00
CA LYS A 142 -6.21 13.50 -8.46
C LYS A 142 -5.76 12.20 -9.09
N ALA A 143 -6.01 11.06 -8.45
CA ALA A 143 -5.64 9.74 -8.96
C ALA A 143 -6.29 9.47 -10.32
N LYS A 144 -7.58 9.78 -10.46
CA LYS A 144 -8.32 9.64 -11.72
C LYS A 144 -7.73 10.52 -12.83
N ILE A 145 -7.47 11.80 -12.56
CA ILE A 145 -6.91 12.73 -13.56
C ILE A 145 -5.49 12.32 -13.97
N ALA A 146 -4.68 11.84 -13.02
CA ALA A 146 -3.31 11.40 -13.25
C ALA A 146 -3.21 10.03 -13.97
N GLY A 147 -4.34 9.38 -14.28
CA GLY A 147 -4.35 8.13 -15.06
C GLY A 147 -4.11 6.86 -14.25
N TYR A 148 -4.34 6.89 -12.93
CA TYR A 148 -4.34 5.67 -12.12
C TYR A 148 -5.48 4.75 -12.54
N SER A 149 -5.25 3.43 -12.51
CA SER A 149 -6.16 2.42 -13.03
C SER A 149 -7.03 1.74 -11.98
N ALA A 150 -6.82 1.98 -10.68
CA ALA A 150 -7.73 1.54 -9.61
C ALA A 150 -7.55 2.36 -8.31
N ILE A 151 -8.59 2.36 -7.48
CA ILE A 151 -8.56 2.81 -6.09
C ILE A 151 -8.49 1.57 -5.18
N CYS A 152 -7.49 1.52 -4.30
CA CYS A 152 -7.29 0.44 -3.33
C CYS A 152 -7.56 0.98 -1.92
N LEU A 153 -8.80 0.84 -1.45
CA LEU A 153 -9.24 1.33 -0.13
C LEU A 153 -8.75 0.40 0.97
N THR A 154 -7.92 0.90 1.88
CA THR A 154 -7.51 0.16 3.07
C THR A 154 -8.57 0.27 4.16
N VAL A 155 -9.06 -0.86 4.67
CA VAL A 155 -10.13 -0.90 5.70
C VAL A 155 -9.69 -1.47 7.05
N ASP A 156 -8.47 -2.03 7.15
CA ASP A 156 -7.97 -2.72 8.33
C ASP A 156 -7.11 -1.86 9.28
N GLY A 157 -7.07 -0.55 9.05
CA GLY A 157 -6.32 0.41 9.86
C GLY A 157 -7.15 1.62 10.32
N PRO A 158 -8.25 1.43 11.07
CA PRO A 158 -9.03 2.55 11.62
C PRO A 158 -8.25 3.34 12.68
N THR A 159 -7.25 2.73 13.30
CA THR A 159 -6.30 3.36 14.24
C THR A 159 -4.88 2.95 13.87
N SER A 160 -3.89 3.74 14.29
CA SER A 160 -2.49 3.32 14.22
C SER A 160 -2.26 2.10 15.10
N ALA A 161 -1.51 1.13 14.57
CA ALA A 161 -1.10 -0.04 15.34
C ALA A 161 0.14 0.33 16.19
N PRO A 162 0.17 -0.03 17.48
CA PRO A 162 1.33 0.21 18.32
C PRO A 162 2.47 -0.73 17.90
N LYS A 163 3.44 -0.18 17.17
CA LYS A 163 4.71 -0.84 16.87
C LYS A 163 5.67 -0.54 18.01
N GLU A 164 5.97 -1.54 18.84
CA GLU A 164 6.79 -1.32 20.04
C GLU A 164 8.18 -0.77 19.72
N LYS A 165 8.75 -1.13 18.56
CA LYS A 165 10.03 -0.59 18.11
C LYS A 165 9.96 0.91 17.83
N ASP A 166 8.89 1.39 17.20
CA ASP A 166 8.67 2.82 16.96
C ASP A 166 8.53 3.57 18.30
N LEU A 167 7.81 3.00 19.26
CA LEU A 167 7.66 3.57 20.60
C LEU A 167 8.99 3.65 21.35
N ARG A 168 9.80 2.59 21.31
CA ARG A 168 11.13 2.55 21.95
C ARG A 168 12.12 3.53 21.32
N ASN A 169 12.01 3.74 20.02
CA ASN A 169 12.85 4.67 19.28
C ASN A 169 12.32 6.12 19.32
N ASN A 170 11.13 6.36 19.88
CA ASN A 170 10.40 7.63 19.74
C ASN A 170 10.39 8.09 18.27
N PHE A 171 10.10 7.15 17.37
CA PHE A 171 10.27 7.35 15.94
C PHE A 171 9.31 8.42 15.44
N LYS A 172 9.85 9.39 14.70
CA LYS A 172 9.08 10.47 14.08
C LYS A 172 9.46 10.60 12.63
N ARG A 173 8.45 10.61 11.77
CA ARG A 173 8.66 10.84 10.35
C ARG A 173 8.97 12.30 10.09
N LYS A 174 9.82 12.56 9.10
CA LYS A 174 10.15 13.92 8.66
C LYS A 174 9.03 14.48 7.78
N PRO A 175 8.27 15.51 8.22
CA PRO A 175 7.08 16.02 7.52
C PRO A 175 7.30 16.33 6.03
N GLU A 176 8.48 16.85 5.68
CA GLU A 176 8.86 17.21 4.33
C GLU A 176 9.10 16.01 3.38
N LEU A 177 9.10 14.78 3.91
CA LEU A 177 9.37 13.54 3.18
C LEU A 177 8.14 12.63 3.00
N TYR A 178 6.94 13.03 3.43
CA TYR A 178 5.69 12.30 3.18
C TYR A 178 4.56 13.28 2.82
N ASN A 179 3.36 12.75 2.52
CA ASN A 179 2.18 13.53 2.14
C ASN A 179 2.38 14.44 0.91
N GLY A 180 3.15 13.98 -0.08
CA GLY A 180 3.46 14.76 -1.28
C GLY A 180 2.23 15.24 -2.05
N SER A 181 1.13 14.49 -2.01
CA SER A 181 -0.15 14.87 -2.64
C SER A 181 -0.83 16.08 -2.00
N PHE A 182 -0.41 16.46 -0.79
CA PHE A 182 -1.04 17.53 0.00
C PHE A 182 -0.24 18.84 0.01
N ARG A 183 0.86 18.94 -0.74
CA ARG A 183 1.68 20.17 -0.77
C ARG A 183 0.89 21.41 -1.19
N GLU A 184 -0.12 21.23 -2.05
CA GLU A 184 -1.02 22.30 -2.51
C GLU A 184 -2.19 22.57 -1.56
N ARG A 185 -2.43 21.66 -0.60
CA ARG A 185 -3.54 21.70 0.37
C ARG A 185 -2.99 21.39 1.78
N PRO A 186 -2.04 22.20 2.30
CA PRO A 186 -1.40 21.92 3.59
C PRO A 186 -2.38 21.88 4.76
N GLU A 187 -3.54 22.53 4.65
CA GLU A 187 -4.60 22.50 5.66
C GLU A 187 -5.25 21.12 5.84
N PHE A 188 -5.11 20.23 4.86
CA PHE A 188 -5.56 18.83 4.97
C PHE A 188 -4.65 17.98 5.85
N VAL A 189 -3.41 18.42 6.09
CA VAL A 189 -2.50 17.77 7.04
C VAL A 189 -2.70 18.41 8.41
N ARG A 190 -3.56 17.83 9.25
CA ARG A 190 -3.70 18.26 10.65
C ARG A 190 -2.59 17.63 11.50
N GLY A 191 -1.76 18.47 12.14
CA GLY A 191 -0.65 17.98 12.97
C GLY A 191 0.51 17.46 12.12
N THR A 192 1.19 16.39 12.57
CA THR A 192 2.27 15.80 11.76
C THR A 192 1.72 14.88 10.67
N ASP A 193 0.64 14.14 10.90
CA ASP A 193 0.35 12.98 10.05
C ASP A 193 -1.10 12.88 9.57
N ILE A 194 -1.25 12.56 8.28
CA ILE A 194 -2.44 11.95 7.70
C ILE A 194 -2.26 10.44 7.81
N ILE A 195 -2.27 9.94 9.05
CA ILE A 195 -2.33 8.52 9.39
C ILE A 195 -3.47 8.34 10.38
N ALA A 196 -4.07 7.14 10.40
CA ALA A 196 -5.05 6.76 11.39
C ALA A 196 -4.61 7.22 12.80
N PRO A 197 -5.51 7.79 13.61
CA PRO A 197 -5.17 8.33 14.92
C PRO A 197 -4.42 7.29 15.76
N ASP A 198 -3.52 7.74 16.65
CA ASP A 198 -2.91 6.85 17.64
C ASP A 198 -4.03 6.10 18.37
N PHE A 199 -3.82 4.83 18.66
CA PHE A 199 -4.76 4.05 19.44
C PHE A 199 -5.10 4.74 20.77
N ALA A 200 -4.12 5.42 21.40
CA ALA A 200 -4.34 6.17 22.64
C ALA A 200 -5.18 7.44 22.45
N ASP A 201 -5.18 8.01 21.24
CA ASP A 201 -5.85 9.27 20.90
C ASP A 201 -7.14 9.04 20.09
N PHE A 202 -7.57 7.79 19.92
CA PHE A 202 -8.78 7.46 19.18
C PHE A 202 -10.04 7.87 19.98
N SER A 203 -10.79 8.85 19.44
CA SER A 203 -12.14 9.19 19.90
C SER A 203 -13.19 8.62 18.95
N PRO A 204 -14.09 7.74 19.42
CA PRO A 204 -15.21 7.25 18.62
C PRO A 204 -16.14 8.36 18.15
N GLU A 205 -16.28 9.45 18.91
CA GLU A 205 -17.15 10.58 18.59
C GLU A 205 -16.66 11.38 17.37
N GLU A 206 -15.36 11.32 17.07
CA GLU A 206 -14.73 11.99 15.92
C GLU A 206 -14.55 11.06 14.71
N TYR A 207 -14.96 9.79 14.82
CA TYR A 207 -14.77 8.81 13.75
C TYR A 207 -15.68 9.08 12.55
N GLN A 208 -15.10 9.58 11.46
CA GLN A 208 -15.76 9.76 10.17
C GLN A 208 -15.46 8.62 9.19
N GLY A 209 -15.28 7.40 9.67
CA GLY A 209 -14.86 6.28 8.81
C GLY A 209 -15.85 5.93 7.68
N LEU A 210 -15.34 5.21 6.69
CA LEU A 210 -16.17 4.57 5.67
C LEU A 210 -16.81 3.31 6.23
N THR A 211 -18.13 3.23 6.15
CA THR A 211 -18.94 2.05 6.40
C THR A 211 -19.38 1.42 5.07
N TRP A 212 -19.89 0.18 5.10
CA TRP A 212 -20.32 -0.52 3.89
C TRP A 212 -21.35 0.26 3.08
N ASP A 213 -22.34 0.86 3.73
CA ASP A 213 -23.37 1.71 3.12
C ASP A 213 -22.84 3.00 2.50
N ARG A 214 -21.62 3.42 2.86
CA ARG A 214 -20.95 4.59 2.28
C ARG A 214 -20.05 4.25 1.08
N LEU A 215 -19.91 2.97 0.71
CA LEU A 215 -19.14 2.59 -0.47
C LEU A 215 -19.77 3.11 -1.76
N ASP A 216 -21.10 3.23 -1.84
CA ASP A 216 -21.77 3.84 -2.98
C ASP A 216 -21.38 5.30 -3.19
N TRP A 217 -21.19 6.05 -2.09
CA TRP A 217 -20.67 7.41 -2.16
C TRP A 217 -19.23 7.44 -2.70
N LEU A 218 -18.32 6.60 -2.18
CA LEU A 218 -16.95 6.54 -2.69
C LEU A 218 -16.92 6.17 -4.18
N LYS A 219 -17.73 5.20 -4.60
CA LYS A 219 -17.88 4.82 -6.00
C LYS A 219 -18.51 5.91 -6.86
N SER A 220 -19.30 6.82 -6.30
CA SER A 220 -19.82 7.96 -7.05
C SER A 220 -18.74 8.96 -7.46
N LEU A 221 -17.59 8.98 -6.79
CA LEU A 221 -16.48 9.90 -7.07
C LEU A 221 -15.66 9.48 -8.30
N THR A 222 -15.68 8.20 -8.67
CA THR A 222 -14.83 7.69 -9.75
C THR A 222 -15.41 6.44 -10.42
N ASN A 223 -15.08 6.24 -11.69
CA ASN A 223 -15.39 5.02 -12.43
C ASN A 223 -14.22 4.02 -12.44
N LEU A 224 -13.16 4.29 -11.67
CA LEU A 224 -12.06 3.37 -11.50
C LEU A 224 -12.51 2.16 -10.67
N PRO A 225 -11.98 0.95 -10.95
CA PRO A 225 -12.16 -0.22 -10.10
C PRO A 225 -11.85 0.08 -8.63
N LEU A 226 -12.73 -0.38 -7.74
CA LEU A 226 -12.57 -0.28 -6.29
C LEU A 226 -12.12 -1.62 -5.72
N VAL A 227 -10.89 -1.65 -5.20
CA VAL A 227 -10.29 -2.79 -4.51
C VAL A 227 -10.35 -2.54 -3.00
N ILE A 228 -10.89 -3.48 -2.24
CA ILE A 228 -10.94 -3.40 -0.78
C ILE A 228 -9.78 -4.19 -0.19
N LYS A 229 -8.86 -3.49 0.48
CA LYS A 229 -7.64 -4.04 1.08
C LYS A 229 -7.77 -4.20 2.58
N GLY A 230 -7.49 -5.39 3.09
CA GLY A 230 -7.46 -5.73 4.52
C GLY A 230 -8.49 -6.77 4.95
N ILE A 231 -9.17 -7.40 3.99
CA ILE A 231 -10.23 -8.38 4.25
C ILE A 231 -9.63 -9.71 4.71
N ARG A 232 -10.09 -10.19 5.87
CA ARG A 232 -9.57 -11.43 6.48
C ARG A 232 -10.65 -12.43 6.88
N THR A 233 -11.92 -12.16 6.54
CA THR A 233 -13.05 -13.04 6.87
C THR A 233 -13.89 -13.32 5.63
N VAL A 234 -14.49 -14.51 5.59
CA VAL A 234 -15.44 -14.87 4.52
C VAL A 234 -16.65 -13.93 4.51
N ARG A 235 -17.14 -13.55 5.71
CA ARG A 235 -18.25 -12.61 5.85
C ARG A 235 -17.95 -11.28 5.16
N ASP A 236 -16.79 -10.70 5.43
CA ASP A 236 -16.46 -9.38 4.87
C ASP A 236 -16.12 -9.48 3.37
N ALA A 237 -15.58 -10.60 2.90
CA ALA A 237 -15.42 -10.85 1.46
C ALA A 237 -16.78 -10.93 0.73
N VAL A 238 -17.81 -11.52 1.35
CA VAL A 238 -19.18 -11.51 0.81
C VAL A 238 -19.74 -10.09 0.78
N LEU A 239 -19.53 -9.30 1.84
CA LEU A 239 -19.94 -7.89 1.89
C LEU A 239 -19.26 -7.05 0.81
N CYS A 240 -17.97 -7.28 0.52
CA CYS A 240 -17.31 -6.62 -0.62
C CYS A 240 -18.08 -6.82 -1.92
N VAL A 241 -18.55 -8.04 -2.20
CA VAL A 241 -19.34 -8.33 -3.41
C VAL A 241 -20.72 -7.68 -3.35
N GLU A 242 -21.42 -7.78 -2.21
CA GLU A 242 -22.76 -7.20 -2.03
C GLU A 242 -22.78 -5.69 -2.22
N TYR A 243 -21.75 -4.99 -1.74
CA TYR A 243 -21.58 -3.54 -1.88
C TYR A 243 -20.79 -3.14 -3.15
N GLY A 244 -20.54 -4.11 -4.03
CA GLY A 244 -20.02 -3.89 -5.38
C GLY A 244 -18.58 -3.40 -5.45
N ALA A 245 -17.70 -3.91 -4.59
CA ALA A 245 -16.27 -3.85 -4.81
C ALA A 245 -15.88 -4.69 -6.04
N ASP A 246 -14.88 -4.24 -6.78
CA ASP A 246 -14.36 -4.93 -7.96
C ASP A 246 -13.30 -5.98 -7.60
N GLY A 247 -12.64 -5.83 -6.44
CA GLY A 247 -11.70 -6.83 -5.93
C GLY A 247 -11.43 -6.73 -4.44
N ILE A 248 -10.73 -7.76 -3.93
CA ILE A 248 -10.28 -7.86 -2.54
C ILE A 248 -8.79 -8.16 -2.49
N VAL A 249 -8.10 -7.58 -1.51
CA VAL A 249 -6.69 -7.83 -1.19
C VAL A 249 -6.51 -8.02 0.31
#